data_AF-A0A850EKD5-F1
#
_entry.id   AF-A0A850EKD5-F1
#
_cell.length_a   1.000
_cell.length_b   1.000
_cell.length_c   1.000
_cell.angle_alpha   90.00
_cell.angle_beta   90.00
_cell.angle_gamma   90.00
#
_symmetry.space_group_name_H-M   'P 1'
#
loop_
_entity.id
_entity.type
_entity.pdbx_description
1 polymer ?
#
loop_
_entity_poly.entity_id
_entity_poly.type
_entity_poly.pdbx_seq_one_letter_code
_entity_poly.pdbx_strand_id
1 'polypeptide(L)'
;MKRYRLGYLILLIIIIGAVIAIINGHSERQNKQAAGSLGMDYVRKKYVENDPLKVNAICKPLFGGSGYQVVIKDSRGESYYVIVVLGSKRNLVTMNDLTKDVREGKSIFPCRQ
;
A
#
# COMPACT_ATOMS: atom_id res chain seq x y z
N MET A 1 8.06 40.85 26.35
CA MET A 1 8.69 39.52 26.23
C MET A 1 7.72 38.33 26.09
N LYS A 2 6.47 38.35 26.63
CA LYS A 2 5.52 37.20 26.51
C LYS A 2 4.97 36.94 25.08
N ARG A 3 4.78 37.97 24.25
CA ARG A 3 4.18 37.82 22.90
C ARG A 3 5.10 37.11 21.88
N TYR A 4 6.41 37.36 21.96
CA TYR A 4 7.40 36.67 21.11
C TYR A 4 7.53 35.18 21.45
N ARG A 5 7.38 34.81 22.74
CA ARG A 5 7.36 33.40 23.16
C ARG A 5 6.15 32.64 22.62
N LEU A 6 4.99 33.30 22.53
CA LEU A 6 3.78 32.69 21.97
C LEU A 6 3.90 32.48 20.45
N GLY A 7 4.43 33.46 19.71
CA GLY A 7 4.71 33.31 18.28
C GLY A 7 5.73 32.20 17.99
N TYR A 8 6.77 32.09 18.81
CA TYR A 8 7.77 31.03 18.69
C TYR A 8 7.18 29.62 18.98
N LEU A 9 6.29 29.50 19.97
CA LEU A 9 5.60 28.24 20.27
C LEU A 9 4.69 27.78 19.12
N ILE A 10 3.93 28.71 18.52
CA ILE A 10 3.08 28.39 17.37
C ILE A 10 3.93 27.95 16.18
N LEU A 11 5.04 28.65 15.91
CA LEU A 11 5.97 28.29 14.84
C LEU A 11 6.55 26.88 15.06
N LEU A 12 6.94 26.53 16.28
CA LEU A 12 7.44 25.20 16.62
C LEU A 12 6.40 24.11 16.36
N ILE A 13 5.13 24.32 16.75
CA ILE A 13 4.05 23.34 16.51
C ILE A 13 3.85 23.11 15.01
N ILE A 14 3.88 24.17 14.20
CA ILE A 14 3.74 24.07 12.73
C ILE A 14 4.91 23.26 12.14
N ILE A 15 6.14 23.54 12.56
CA ILE A 15 7.34 22.84 12.08
C ILE A 15 7.27 21.35 12.46
N ILE A 16 6.95 21.03 13.71
CA ILE A 16 6.84 19.65 14.18
C ILE A 16 5.75 18.91 13.41
N GLY A 17 4.57 19.53 13.21
CA GLY A 17 3.48 18.95 12.44
C GLY A 17 3.88 18.65 10.99
N ALA A 18 4.59 19.57 10.33
CA ALA A 18 5.08 19.39 8.97
C ALA A 18 6.08 18.21 8.87
N VAL A 19 7.02 18.11 9.81
CA VAL A 19 8.01 17.03 9.85
C VAL A 19 7.34 15.65 10.01
N ILE A 20 6.37 15.53 10.93
CA ILE A 20 5.64 14.28 11.15
C ILE A 20 4.86 13.86 9.90
N ALA A 21 4.21 14.82 9.22
CA ALA A 21 3.48 14.55 7.98
C ALA A 21 4.41 14.02 6.87
N ILE A 22 5.60 14.61 6.72
CA ILE A 22 6.59 14.18 5.73
C ILE A 22 7.09 12.76 6.02
N ILE A 23 7.45 12.45 7.27
CA ILE A 23 7.96 11.13 7.67
C ILE A 23 6.90 10.05 7.42
N ASN A 24 5.66 10.30 7.84
CA ASN A 24 4.56 9.35 7.64
C ASN A 24 4.24 9.15 6.16
N GLY A 25 4.25 10.22 5.35
CA GLY A 25 4.07 10.14 3.91
C GLY A 25 5.15 9.31 3.22
N HIS A 26 6.42 9.49 3.62
CA HIS A 26 7.52 8.72 3.06
C HIS A 26 7.44 7.24 3.42
N SER A 27 7.16 6.92 4.69
CA SER A 27 7.00 5.54 5.13
C SER A 27 5.84 4.83 4.42
N GLU A 28 4.71 5.51 4.22
CA GLU A 28 3.57 4.95 3.49
C GLU A 28 3.90 4.66 2.03
N ARG A 29 4.65 5.55 1.35
CA ARG A 29 5.11 5.31 -0.02
C ARG A 29 6.02 4.08 -0.11
N GLN A 30 6.96 3.94 0.82
CA GLN A 30 7.84 2.76 0.88
C GLN A 30 7.07 1.47 1.14
N ASN A 31 6.07 1.51 2.01
CA ASN A 31 5.22 0.35 2.28
C ASN A 31 4.39 -0.04 1.05
N LYS A 32 3.83 0.93 0.32
CA LYS A 32 3.13 0.65 -0.95
C LYS A 32 4.08 -0.01 -1.97
N GLN A 33 5.30 0.49 -2.11
CA GLN A 33 6.30 -0.11 -2.99
C GLN A 33 6.64 -1.56 -2.59
N ALA A 34 6.86 -1.81 -1.30
CA ALA A 34 7.11 -3.16 -0.79
C ALA A 34 5.93 -4.10 -1.04
N ALA A 35 4.70 -3.65 -0.75
CA ALA A 35 3.48 -4.43 -1.01
C ALA A 35 3.32 -4.74 -2.50
N GLY A 36 3.58 -3.76 -3.38
CA GLY A 36 3.56 -3.95 -4.83
C GLY A 36 4.56 -4.99 -5.31
N SER A 37 5.82 -4.88 -4.86
CA SER A 37 6.89 -5.83 -5.21
C SER A 37 6.56 -7.25 -4.74
N LEU A 38 6.19 -7.41 -3.47
CA LEU A 38 5.86 -8.72 -2.89
C LEU A 38 4.64 -9.34 -3.58
N GLY A 39 3.62 -8.53 -3.89
CA GLY A 39 2.45 -8.98 -4.65
C GLY A 39 2.84 -9.46 -6.05
N MET A 40 3.69 -8.72 -6.76
CA MET A 40 4.18 -9.11 -8.09
C MET A 40 4.97 -10.42 -8.05
N ASP A 41 5.88 -10.58 -7.07
CA ASP A 41 6.67 -11.80 -6.91
C ASP A 41 5.78 -13.02 -6.68
N TYR A 42 4.74 -12.87 -5.86
CA TYR A 42 3.74 -13.91 -5.64
C TYR A 42 2.96 -14.26 -6.91
N VAL A 43 2.43 -13.26 -7.62
CA VAL A 43 1.65 -13.49 -8.86
C VAL A 43 2.52 -14.15 -9.93
N ARG A 44 3.78 -13.72 -10.07
CA ARG A 44 4.74 -14.35 -10.98
C ARG A 44 4.89 -15.83 -10.66
N LYS A 45 5.19 -16.16 -9.40
CA LYS A 45 5.40 -17.55 -8.98
C LYS A 45 4.15 -18.42 -9.12
N LYS A 46 2.96 -17.86 -8.90
CA LYS A 46 1.71 -18.64 -8.84
C LYS A 46 0.97 -18.75 -10.17
N TYR A 47 1.02 -17.72 -11.01
CA TYR A 47 0.15 -17.61 -12.18
C TYR A 47 0.91 -17.51 -13.49
N VAL A 48 1.95 -16.69 -13.55
CA VAL A 48 2.60 -16.30 -14.82
C VAL A 48 4.10 -16.07 -14.62
N GLU A 49 4.87 -17.16 -14.67
CA GLU A 49 6.30 -17.15 -14.35
C GLU A 49 7.12 -16.26 -15.30
N ASN A 50 6.73 -16.18 -16.58
CA ASN A 50 7.48 -15.50 -17.64
C ASN A 50 6.77 -14.28 -18.27
N ASP A 51 5.62 -13.86 -17.74
CA ASP A 51 4.86 -12.72 -18.29
C ASP A 51 5.27 -11.40 -17.60
N PRO A 52 5.47 -10.30 -18.33
CA PRO A 52 5.57 -8.97 -17.74
C PRO A 52 4.38 -8.65 -16.83
N LEU A 53 4.69 -8.31 -15.58
CA LEU A 53 3.71 -7.91 -14.57
C LEU A 53 3.87 -6.42 -14.25
N LYS A 54 2.75 -5.74 -14.04
CA LYS A 54 2.70 -4.35 -13.58
C LYS A 54 1.72 -4.20 -12.44
N VAL A 55 2.14 -3.48 -11.40
CA VAL A 55 1.19 -3.00 -10.38
C VAL A 55 0.31 -1.92 -11.00
N ASN A 56 -1.00 -2.18 -11.03
CA ASN A 56 -1.97 -1.21 -11.51
C ASN A 56 -2.47 -0.29 -10.41
N ALA A 57 -2.78 -0.83 -9.22
CA ALA A 57 -3.29 -0.05 -8.11
C ALA A 57 -2.81 -0.61 -6.76
N ILE A 58 -2.55 0.30 -5.80
CA ILE A 58 -2.25 -0.06 -4.41
C ILE A 58 -3.08 0.83 -3.49
N CYS A 59 -3.98 0.21 -2.74
CA CYS A 59 -4.87 0.88 -1.81
C CYS A 59 -4.64 0.39 -0.39
N LYS A 60 -4.73 1.31 0.56
CA LYS A 60 -4.80 0.97 1.98
C LYS A 60 -6.26 1.09 2.42
N PRO A 61 -6.86 0.05 3.02
CA PRO A 61 -8.23 0.13 3.51
C PRO A 61 -8.33 1.23 4.59
N LEU A 62 -9.41 2.02 4.54
CA LEU A 62 -9.62 3.22 5.37
C LEU A 62 -9.80 2.91 6.87
N PHE A 63 -10.08 1.65 7.24
CA PHE A 63 -10.46 1.26 8.61
C PHE A 63 -9.59 0.12 9.17
N GLY A 64 -8.36 0.43 9.57
CA GLY A 64 -7.55 -0.45 10.44
C GLY A 64 -7.13 -1.81 9.85
N GLY A 65 -7.46 -2.11 8.59
CA GLY A 65 -6.98 -3.30 7.91
C GLY A 65 -5.47 -3.27 7.79
N SER A 66 -4.80 -4.34 8.23
CA SER A 66 -3.34 -4.43 8.29
C SER A 66 -2.67 -4.67 6.93
N GLY A 67 -3.46 -4.76 5.85
CA GLY A 67 -2.99 -5.16 4.52
C GLY A 67 -3.17 -4.09 3.44
N TYR A 68 -2.21 -4.03 2.53
CA TYR A 68 -2.29 -3.29 1.28
C TYR A 68 -3.02 -4.13 0.25
N GLN A 69 -4.09 -3.59 -0.32
CA GLN A 69 -4.76 -4.17 -1.47
C GLN A 69 -3.98 -3.82 -2.72
N VAL A 70 -3.52 -4.83 -3.46
CA VAL A 70 -2.69 -4.68 -4.64
C VAL A 70 -3.39 -5.33 -5.83
N VAL A 71 -3.56 -4.56 -6.89
CA VAL A 71 -4.04 -5.03 -8.20
C VAL A 71 -2.86 -5.11 -9.14
N ILE A 72 -2.59 -6.31 -9.66
CA ILE A 72 -1.50 -6.58 -10.60
C ILE A 72 -2.11 -6.96 -11.94
N LYS A 73 -1.52 -6.49 -13.04
CA LYS A 73 -1.90 -6.85 -14.39
C LYS A 73 -0.76 -7.55 -15.12
N ASP A 74 -1.08 -8.57 -15.90
CA ASP A 74 -0.17 -9.15 -16.89
C ASP A 74 -0.22 -8.39 -18.23
N SER A 75 0.59 -8.82 -19.20
CA SER A 75 0.63 -8.20 -20.53
C SER A 75 -0.66 -8.38 -21.34
N ARG A 76 -1.48 -9.39 -21.00
CA ARG A 76 -2.77 -9.67 -21.64
C ARG A 76 -3.91 -8.84 -21.04
N GLY A 77 -3.64 -8.10 -19.98
CA GLY A 77 -4.63 -7.29 -19.26
C GLY A 77 -5.36 -8.03 -18.15
N GLU A 78 -5.01 -9.29 -17.89
CA GLU A 78 -5.58 -10.08 -16.80
C GLU A 78 -5.21 -9.46 -15.46
N SER A 79 -6.22 -9.30 -14.59
CA SER A 79 -6.03 -8.71 -13.27
C SER A 79 -5.96 -9.77 -12.17
N TYR A 80 -5.03 -9.56 -11.24
CA TYR A 80 -4.80 -10.37 -10.06
C TYR A 80 -4.99 -9.50 -8.82
N TYR A 81 -5.65 -10.04 -7.81
CA TYR A 81 -6.16 -9.28 -6.66
C TYR A 81 -5.61 -9.90 -5.38
N VAL A 82 -4.65 -9.23 -4.76
CA VAL A 82 -3.98 -9.74 -3.56
C VAL A 82 -3.99 -8.71 -2.44
N ILE A 83 -4.12 -9.18 -1.21
CA ILE A 83 -3.95 -8.37 0.00
C ILE A 83 -2.61 -8.75 0.62
N VAL A 84 -1.71 -7.78 0.72
CA VAL A 84 -0.36 -7.94 1.24
C VAL A 84 -0.26 -7.31 2.61
N VAL A 85 -0.08 -8.11 3.65
CA VAL A 85 0.12 -7.64 5.03
C VAL A 85 1.62 -7.55 5.30
N LEU A 86 2.07 -6.34 5.64
CA LEU A 86 3.48 -6.06 5.91
C LEU A 86 3.77 -6.01 7.41
N GLY A 87 4.95 -6.47 7.79
CA GLY A 87 5.52 -6.30 9.12
C GLY A 87 6.15 -4.92 9.30
N SER A 88 6.62 -4.61 10.52
CA SER A 88 7.29 -3.34 10.84
C SER A 88 8.56 -3.10 10.02
N LYS A 89 9.20 -4.16 9.51
CA LYS A 89 10.37 -4.11 8.63
C LYS A 89 10.00 -4.18 7.14
N ARG A 90 8.73 -4.01 6.77
CA ARG A 90 8.21 -4.11 5.39
C ARG A 90 8.40 -5.49 4.76
N ASN A 91 8.63 -6.50 5.58
CA ASN A 91 8.65 -7.89 5.18
C ASN A 91 7.23 -8.44 5.07
N LEU A 92 7.04 -9.47 4.25
CA LEU A 92 5.77 -10.17 4.15
C LEU A 92 5.44 -10.86 5.48
N VAL A 93 4.27 -10.57 6.04
CA VAL A 93 3.70 -11.32 7.19
C VAL A 93 2.70 -12.34 6.68
N THR A 94 1.76 -11.90 5.84
CA THR A 94 0.80 -12.79 5.19
C THR A 94 0.33 -12.20 3.86
N MET A 95 -0.19 -13.07 2.99
CA MET A 95 -0.79 -12.68 1.73
C MET A 95 -2.10 -13.44 1.53
N ASN A 96 -3.17 -12.70 1.22
CA ASN A 96 -4.44 -13.29 0.85
C ASN A 96 -4.67 -13.05 -0.64
N ASP A 97 -4.89 -14.12 -1.37
CA ASP A 97 -5.16 -14.09 -2.79
C ASP A 97 -6.67 -14.22 -3.02
N LEU A 98 -7.27 -13.14 -3.49
CA LEU A 98 -8.70 -13.04 -3.75
C LEU A 98 -9.00 -13.15 -5.24
N THR A 99 -8.00 -13.48 -6.08
CA THR A 99 -8.14 -13.43 -7.54
C THR A 99 -9.30 -14.29 -8.03
N LYS A 100 -9.41 -15.52 -7.51
CA LYS A 100 -10.51 -16.44 -7.88
C LYS A 100 -11.87 -15.91 -7.40
N ASP A 101 -11.96 -15.52 -6.12
CA ASP A 101 -13.21 -15.06 -5.54
C ASP A 101 -13.74 -13.78 -6.19
N VAL A 102 -12.85 -12.87 -6.58
CA VAL A 102 -13.21 -11.63 -7.30
C VAL A 102 -13.70 -11.95 -8.72
N ARG A 103 -13.02 -12.85 -9.44
CA ARG A 103 -13.43 -13.27 -10.79
C ARG A 103 -14.77 -14.01 -10.80
N GLU A 104 -15.04 -14.79 -9.76
CA GLU A 104 -16.31 -15.50 -9.58
C GLU A 104 -17.42 -14.60 -9.00
N GLY A 105 -17.15 -13.32 -8.73
CA GLY A 105 -18.11 -12.37 -8.16
C GLY A 105 -18.46 -12.65 -6.69
N LYS A 106 -17.70 -13.50 -6.00
CA LYS A 106 -17.89 -13.87 -4.59
C LYS A 106 -17.30 -12.86 -3.62
N SER A 107 -16.36 -12.03 -4.09
CA SER A 107 -15.71 -11.00 -3.27
C SER A 107 -15.61 -9.69 -4.04
N ILE A 108 -15.82 -8.58 -3.33
CA ILE A 108 -15.62 -7.23 -3.87
C ILE A 108 -14.22 -6.77 -3.48
N PHE A 109 -13.42 -6.40 -4.47
CA PHE A 109 -12.10 -5.79 -4.24
C PHE A 109 -12.20 -4.26 -4.43
N PRO A 110 -12.22 -3.47 -3.34
CA PRO A 110 -12.53 -2.04 -3.43
C PRO A 110 -11.37 -1.19 -3.98
N CYS A 111 -10.16 -1.75 -4.13
CA CYS A 111 -9.08 -1.07 -4.81
C CYS A 111 -9.33 -1.05 -6.32
N ARG A 112 -9.70 0.13 -6.82
CA ARG A 112 -9.98 0.36 -8.25
C ARG A 112 -8.79 1.01 -8.94
N GLN A 113 -8.77 0.85 -10.27
CA GLN A 113 -7.77 1.39 -11.19
C GLN A 113 -7.93 2.89 -11.39
#